data_AF-A0A2G5EUF5-F1
#
_entry.id   AF-A0A2G5EUF5-F1
#
_cell.length_a   1.000
_cell.length_b   1.000
_cell.length_c   1.000
_cell.angle_alpha   90.00
_cell.angle_beta   90.00
_cell.angle_gamma   90.00
#
_symmetry.space_group_name_H-M   'P 1'
#
loop_
_entity.id
_entity.type
_entity.pdbx_description
1 polymer ?
#
loop_
_entity_poly.entity_id
_entity_poly.type
_entity_poly.pdbx_seq_one_letter_code
_entity_poly.pdbx_strand_id
1 'polypeptide(L)'
;MLSLRLSFPIPLTKNSKISLHKSKPISSNSILQTKLHFTTISKKPRQFVSAVNISGIEELEEVVVDTSVEDLLPLGIKREFIPKHVAVIMDGNVRWARKRGWPSSLGHEAGVCALRNLIELCCKWGIRVLTVFAFSFDNWNRPKMEVDFLMSLFERGIEAEVDNFIREDIRVSIIGDSSKLPNSLQKMIAKTEDVTKNNLGLQLIVAVSYTGKYDIVQACQNIAYKVKDGLVQPEEINEHLIEQELQTNCTEFPYPDLLIRTSGELRVSNFLLWQLAYTELFFVESLWPDFGEADFIEALHSFQHRQRRYGRRDL
;
A
#
# COMPACT_ATOMS: atom_id res chain seq x y z
N MET A 1 -6.40 40.21 -33.83
CA MET A 1 -7.72 39.71 -33.38
C MET A 1 -7.49 38.40 -32.63
N LEU A 2 -7.81 38.16 -31.36
CA LEU A 2 -8.39 38.93 -30.27
C LEU A 2 -7.75 38.27 -29.01
N SER A 3 -6.93 39.01 -28.27
CA SER A 3 -6.34 38.58 -26.99
C SER A 3 -7.24 39.06 -25.85
N LEU A 4 -7.78 38.14 -25.06
CA LEU A 4 -8.53 38.45 -23.85
C LEU A 4 -7.69 38.08 -22.62
N ARG A 5 -6.91 39.07 -22.17
CA ARG A 5 -6.38 39.16 -20.80
C ARG A 5 -7.49 39.72 -19.92
N LEU A 6 -7.85 39.00 -18.86
CA LEU A 6 -8.62 39.54 -17.75
C LEU A 6 -7.69 39.70 -16.56
N SER A 7 -7.54 40.95 -16.13
CA SER A 7 -6.80 41.40 -14.95
C SER A 7 -7.81 41.99 -13.94
N PHE A 8 -7.32 42.15 -12.70
CA PHE A 8 -7.82 42.96 -11.57
C PHE A 8 -8.58 42.22 -10.46
N PRO A 9 -8.57 42.71 -9.19
CA PRO A 9 -7.48 43.34 -8.44
C PRO A 9 -7.33 42.81 -6.99
N ILE A 10 -6.16 43.04 -6.40
CA ILE A 10 -5.85 42.85 -4.96
C ILE A 10 -6.28 44.10 -4.17
N PRO A 11 -6.88 43.97 -2.97
CA PRO A 11 -6.88 45.02 -1.97
C PRO A 11 -5.86 44.74 -0.84
N LEU A 12 -4.94 45.68 -0.66
CA LEU A 12 -4.10 45.86 0.53
C LEU A 12 -4.86 46.73 1.55
N THR A 13 -4.94 46.30 2.81
CA THR A 13 -5.09 47.23 3.95
C THR A 13 -4.30 46.79 5.18
N LYS A 14 -3.82 47.80 5.89
CA LYS A 14 -2.76 47.87 6.90
C LYS A 14 -3.16 47.44 8.32
N ASN A 15 -2.12 47.03 9.06
CA ASN A 15 -1.79 47.29 10.48
C ASN A 15 -2.88 47.18 11.56
N SER A 16 -2.65 46.24 12.49
CA SER A 16 -2.84 46.48 13.92
C SER A 16 -1.73 45.79 14.73
N LYS A 17 -0.94 46.61 15.44
CA LYS A 17 0.03 46.20 16.46
C LYS A 17 -0.72 45.66 17.68
N ILE A 18 -0.29 44.51 18.22
CA ILE A 18 -0.52 44.16 19.63
C ILE A 18 0.78 43.63 20.21
N SER A 19 1.19 44.21 21.34
CA SER A 19 2.41 43.93 22.09
C SER A 19 2.18 42.87 23.17
N LEU A 20 3.10 41.92 23.22
CA LEU A 20 3.67 41.17 24.34
C LEU A 20 2.87 41.06 25.67
N HIS A 21 2.59 39.81 26.05
CA HIS A 21 2.83 39.37 27.42
C HIS A 21 3.58 38.02 27.40
N LYS A 22 4.80 38.02 27.95
CA LYS A 22 5.58 36.82 28.27
C LYS A 22 5.04 36.24 29.59
N SER A 23 4.63 34.98 29.57
CA SER A 23 4.49 34.15 30.77
C SER A 23 5.44 32.96 30.66
N LYS A 24 6.30 32.81 31.68
CA LYS A 24 7.17 31.65 31.89
C LYS A 24 6.31 30.39 32.14
N PRO A 25 6.86 29.20 31.88
CA PRO A 25 6.62 28.10 32.80
C PRO A 25 7.91 27.61 33.45
N ILE A 26 7.69 27.20 34.69
CA ILE A 26 8.61 26.73 35.70
C ILE A 26 9.03 25.30 35.37
N SER A 27 10.29 24.99 35.71
CA SER A 27 10.87 23.66 35.63
C SER A 27 10.39 22.74 36.76
N SER A 28 10.52 21.44 36.49
CA SER A 28 10.77 20.32 37.40
C SER A 28 9.64 19.31 37.66
N ASN A 29 9.92 18.11 37.15
CA ASN A 29 9.77 16.80 37.77
C ASN A 29 8.39 16.41 38.34
N SER A 30 7.62 15.70 37.51
CA SER A 30 6.97 14.46 37.96
C SER A 30 6.95 13.45 36.82
N ILE A 31 7.81 12.44 36.93
CA ILE A 31 7.81 11.26 36.08
C ILE A 31 6.66 10.39 36.58
N LEU A 32 5.51 10.45 35.91
CA LEU A 32 4.47 9.42 36.02
C LEU A 32 4.81 8.33 35.00
N GLN A 33 5.53 7.31 35.47
CA GLN A 33 5.64 6.03 34.78
C GLN A 33 4.26 5.35 34.79
N THR A 34 3.48 5.54 33.74
CA THR A 34 2.35 4.66 33.47
C THR A 34 2.88 3.36 32.88
N LYS A 35 3.18 2.38 33.74
CA LYS A 35 3.41 1.00 33.33
C LYS A 35 2.09 0.45 32.75
N LEU A 36 2.04 0.28 31.43
CA LEU A 36 1.04 -0.57 30.80
C LEU A 36 1.36 -2.03 31.16
N HIS A 37 0.68 -2.56 32.17
CA HIS A 37 0.62 -4.00 32.41
C HIS A 37 -0.30 -4.62 31.36
N PHE A 38 0.29 -5.24 30.33
CA PHE A 38 -0.43 -6.20 29.50
C PHE A 38 -0.65 -7.47 30.34
N THR A 39 -1.86 -7.62 30.87
CA THR A 39 -2.29 -8.88 31.47
C THR A 39 -2.66 -9.82 30.33
N THR A 40 -1.96 -10.94 30.22
CA THR A 40 -2.27 -12.01 29.27
C THR A 40 -3.63 -12.60 29.62
N ILE A 41 -4.67 -12.25 28.86
CA ILE A 41 -5.98 -12.88 29.00
C ILE A 41 -5.89 -14.26 28.35
N SER A 42 -5.79 -15.27 29.21
CA SER A 42 -5.96 -16.68 28.86
C SER A 42 -7.35 -16.89 28.24
N LYS A 43 -7.39 -17.33 26.98
CA LYS A 43 -8.61 -17.81 26.33
C LYS A 43 -9.04 -19.11 27.00
N LYS A 44 -10.03 -19.03 27.89
CA LYS A 44 -10.96 -20.14 28.18
C LYS A 44 -12.38 -19.62 28.03
N PRO A 45 -13.28 -20.30 27.31
CA PRO A 45 -14.66 -19.87 27.21
C PRO A 45 -15.36 -20.09 28.56
N ARG A 46 -15.95 -19.03 29.11
CA ARG A 46 -16.94 -19.13 30.19
C ARG A 46 -18.29 -19.43 29.53
N GLN A 47 -18.80 -20.63 29.76
CA GLN A 47 -20.19 -20.96 29.45
C GLN A 47 -21.11 -20.10 30.35
N PHE A 48 -21.99 -19.32 29.75
CA PHE A 48 -23.16 -18.78 30.43
C PHE A 48 -24.34 -19.70 30.11
N VAL A 49 -24.84 -20.40 31.13
CA VAL A 49 -26.10 -21.16 31.05
C VAL A 49 -27.16 -20.33 31.77
N SER A 50 -28.11 -19.75 31.04
CA SER A 50 -29.37 -19.29 31.63
C SER A 50 -30.41 -20.38 31.42
N ALA A 51 -30.70 -21.14 32.47
CA ALA A 51 -31.80 -22.10 32.46
C ALA A 51 -33.11 -21.36 32.78
N VAL A 52 -34.00 -21.28 31.80
CA VAL A 52 -35.43 -21.08 32.04
C VAL A 52 -36.11 -22.36 31.60
N ASN A 53 -36.65 -23.08 32.59
CA ASN A 53 -37.29 -24.38 32.40
C ASN A 53 -38.77 -24.13 32.12
N ILE A 54 -39.22 -24.34 30.88
CA ILE A 54 -40.64 -24.48 30.55
C ILE A 54 -40.79 -25.76 29.75
N SER A 55 -41.57 -26.69 30.30
CA SER A 55 -41.89 -28.00 29.76
C SER A 55 -42.71 -27.88 28.46
N GLY A 56 -42.20 -28.44 27.37
CA GLY A 56 -42.96 -28.60 26.13
C GLY A 56 -42.01 -28.97 24.99
N ILE A 57 -42.23 -30.14 24.40
CA ILE A 57 -41.44 -30.71 23.31
C ILE A 57 -41.54 -29.82 22.06
N GLU A 58 -40.40 -29.40 21.52
CA GLU A 58 -40.20 -29.15 20.09
C GLU A 58 -38.71 -29.39 19.78
N GLU A 59 -38.44 -30.25 18.79
CA GLU A 59 -37.11 -30.51 18.27
C GLU A 59 -36.50 -29.20 17.76
N LEU A 60 -35.53 -28.68 18.51
CA LEU A 60 -34.63 -27.66 18.00
C LEU A 60 -33.52 -28.39 17.25
N GLU A 61 -33.55 -28.35 15.91
CA GLU A 61 -32.35 -28.61 15.13
C GLU A 61 -31.26 -27.67 15.65
N GLU A 62 -30.22 -28.23 16.27
CA GLU A 62 -28.98 -27.52 16.48
C GLU A 62 -28.40 -27.20 15.11
N VAL A 63 -28.74 -26.02 14.59
CA VAL A 63 -27.91 -25.36 13.58
C VAL A 63 -26.61 -25.06 14.30
N VAL A 64 -25.63 -25.95 14.14
CA VAL A 64 -24.23 -25.69 14.49
C VAL A 64 -23.78 -24.57 13.56
N VAL A 65 -24.01 -23.33 13.99
CA VAL A 65 -23.29 -22.19 13.44
C VAL A 65 -21.87 -22.39 13.92
N ASP A 66 -20.99 -22.77 13.00
CA ASP A 66 -19.56 -22.76 13.22
C ASP A 66 -19.15 -21.33 13.59
N THR A 67 -19.08 -21.04 14.88
CA THR A 67 -18.57 -19.78 15.42
C THR A 67 -17.06 -19.88 15.59
N SER A 68 -16.35 -20.42 14.60
CA SER A 68 -15.03 -19.85 14.32
C SER A 68 -15.28 -18.40 13.94
N VAL A 69 -14.57 -17.46 14.56
CA VAL A 69 -14.66 -16.05 14.20
C VAL A 69 -13.97 -15.93 12.85
N GLU A 70 -14.63 -16.37 11.78
CA GLU A 70 -14.19 -16.14 10.41
C GLU A 70 -14.00 -14.65 10.25
N ASP A 71 -12.88 -14.25 9.67
CA ASP A 71 -12.53 -12.85 9.43
C ASP A 71 -13.61 -12.18 8.56
N LEU A 72 -14.59 -11.61 9.25
CA LEU A 72 -15.75 -10.97 8.64
C LEU A 72 -15.24 -9.82 7.77
N LEU A 73 -15.62 -9.87 6.49
CA LEU A 73 -15.44 -8.74 5.60
C LEU A 73 -16.27 -7.55 6.12
N PRO A 74 -15.84 -6.32 5.83
CA PRO A 74 -16.62 -5.13 6.14
C PRO A 74 -18.03 -5.20 5.56
N LEU A 75 -19.00 -4.58 6.25
CA LEU A 75 -20.39 -4.59 5.84
C LEU A 75 -20.55 -4.09 4.39
N GLY A 76 -21.24 -4.88 3.56
CA GLY A 76 -21.51 -4.53 2.16
C GLY A 76 -20.37 -4.84 1.18
N ILE A 77 -19.25 -5.38 1.65
CA ILE A 77 -18.19 -5.94 0.80
C ILE A 77 -18.49 -7.41 0.53
N LYS A 78 -18.55 -7.77 -0.75
CA LYS A 78 -18.82 -9.14 -1.22
C LYS A 78 -17.51 -9.87 -1.49
N ARG A 79 -17.32 -11.07 -0.92
CA ARG A 79 -16.06 -11.83 -1.00
C ARG A 79 -15.69 -12.19 -2.44
N GLU A 80 -16.69 -12.54 -3.25
CA GLU A 80 -16.54 -12.93 -4.65
C GLU A 80 -16.04 -11.79 -5.56
N PHE A 81 -16.11 -10.54 -5.09
CA PHE A 81 -15.67 -9.35 -5.83
C PHE A 81 -14.50 -8.63 -5.14
N ILE A 82 -13.76 -9.31 -4.25
CA ILE A 82 -12.51 -8.77 -3.72
C ILE A 82 -11.47 -8.68 -4.86
N PRO A 83 -10.78 -7.54 -5.05
CA PRO A 83 -9.70 -7.43 -6.01
C PRO A 83 -8.58 -8.40 -5.63
N LYS A 84 -8.08 -9.18 -6.59
CA LYS A 84 -6.96 -10.10 -6.34
C LYS A 84 -5.66 -9.32 -6.18
N HIS A 85 -5.51 -8.24 -6.93
CA HIS A 85 -4.33 -7.40 -6.92
C HIS A 85 -4.70 -5.93 -6.69
N VAL A 86 -4.21 -5.37 -5.59
CA VAL A 86 -4.28 -3.94 -5.29
C VAL A 86 -2.91 -3.31 -5.47
N ALA A 87 -2.84 -2.21 -6.20
CA ALA A 87 -1.65 -1.37 -6.31
C ALA A 87 -1.87 -0.05 -5.56
N VAL A 88 -0.85 0.48 -4.89
CA VAL A 88 -0.98 1.71 -4.09
C VAL A 88 0.16 2.68 -4.33
N ILE A 89 -0.19 3.93 -4.65
CA ILE A 89 0.73 5.07 -4.66
C ILE A 89 0.59 5.80 -3.33
N MET A 90 1.58 5.60 -2.45
CA MET A 90 1.64 6.07 -1.06
C MET A 90 2.06 7.55 -0.96
N ASP A 91 1.28 8.45 -1.56
CA ASP A 91 1.57 9.88 -1.63
C ASP A 91 1.09 10.65 -0.38
N GLY A 92 1.78 11.73 -0.03
CA GLY A 92 1.36 12.65 1.03
C GLY A 92 2.19 12.62 2.32
N ASN A 93 3.17 11.73 2.45
CA ASN A 93 4.04 11.61 3.65
C ASN A 93 4.63 12.96 4.12
N VAL A 94 5.32 13.65 3.23
CA VAL A 94 5.96 14.95 3.55
C VAL A 94 4.91 16.04 3.83
N ARG A 95 3.81 16.04 3.07
CA ARG A 95 2.69 16.98 3.29
C ARG A 95 2.07 16.77 4.68
N TRP A 96 1.96 15.53 5.12
CA TRP A 96 1.37 15.15 6.40
C TRP A 96 2.20 15.65 7.58
N ALA A 97 3.53 15.47 7.52
CA ALA A 97 4.44 15.99 8.54
C ALA A 97 4.45 17.52 8.56
N ARG A 98 4.52 18.14 7.38
CA ARG A 98 4.54 19.61 7.26
C ARG A 98 3.29 20.26 7.83
N LYS A 99 2.09 19.68 7.61
CA LYS A 99 0.83 20.17 8.19
C LYS A 99 0.86 20.21 9.73
N ARG A 100 1.70 19.39 10.37
CA ARG A 100 1.86 19.28 11.83
C ARG A 100 3.12 19.99 12.36
N GLY A 101 3.87 20.69 11.50
CA GLY A 101 5.13 21.33 11.88
C GLY A 101 6.26 20.35 12.17
N TRP A 102 6.17 19.12 11.66
CA TRP A 102 7.13 18.05 11.90
C TRP A 102 8.13 17.87 10.76
N PRO A 103 9.33 17.32 11.04
CA PRO A 103 10.28 16.94 10.00
C PRO A 103 9.70 15.90 9.02
N SER A 104 10.10 15.97 7.75
CA SER A 104 9.67 15.05 6.69
C SER A 104 9.88 13.57 7.06
N SER A 105 10.94 13.25 7.80
CA SER A 105 11.26 11.90 8.26
C SER A 105 10.12 11.27 9.05
N LEU A 106 9.49 12.02 9.97
CA LEU A 106 8.35 11.52 10.76
C LEU A 106 7.13 11.21 9.89
N GLY A 107 6.97 11.91 8.77
CA GLY A 107 5.91 11.60 7.80
C GLY A 107 6.15 10.26 7.11
N HIS A 108 7.40 9.97 6.73
CA HIS A 108 7.76 8.68 6.13
C HIS A 108 7.66 7.54 7.14
N GLU A 109 8.09 7.74 8.38
CA GLU A 109 7.94 6.75 9.47
C GLU A 109 6.47 6.42 9.75
N ALA A 110 5.61 7.44 9.84
CA ALA A 110 4.17 7.23 9.97
C ALA A 110 3.59 6.50 8.74
N GLY A 111 4.14 6.75 7.54
CA GLY A 111 3.79 6.01 6.34
C GLY A 111 4.15 4.52 6.39
N VAL A 112 5.22 4.13 7.09
CA VAL A 112 5.54 2.70 7.31
C VAL A 112 4.48 2.04 8.19
N CYS A 113 3.98 2.75 9.21
CA CYS A 113 2.88 2.25 10.05
C CYS A 113 1.58 2.07 9.24
N ALA A 114 1.23 3.03 8.37
CA ALA A 114 0.08 2.91 7.49
C ALA A 114 0.20 1.71 6.54
N LEU A 115 1.42 1.45 6.01
CA LEU A 115 1.68 0.28 5.17
C LEU A 115 1.47 -1.04 5.92
N ARG A 116 1.95 -1.15 7.16
CA ARG A 116 1.74 -2.34 8.00
C ARG A 116 0.25 -2.62 8.19
N ASN A 117 -0.52 -1.59 8.55
CA ASN A 117 -1.97 -1.71 8.71
C ASN A 117 -2.64 -2.17 7.41
N LEU A 118 -2.24 -1.62 6.26
CA LEU A 118 -2.80 -2.05 4.98
C LEU A 118 -2.45 -3.52 4.65
N ILE A 119 -1.24 -3.95 4.93
CA ILE A 119 -0.81 -5.35 4.76
C ILE A 119 -1.70 -6.29 5.59
N GLU A 120 -1.91 -5.96 6.87
CA GLU A 120 -2.78 -6.73 7.76
C GLU A 120 -4.21 -6.83 7.22
N LEU A 121 -4.77 -5.72 6.73
CA LEU A 121 -6.10 -5.70 6.11
C LEU A 121 -6.15 -6.54 4.82
N CYS A 122 -5.10 -6.48 3.98
CA CYS A 122 -5.00 -7.30 2.78
C CYS A 122 -4.98 -8.80 3.10
N CYS A 123 -4.18 -9.22 4.09
CA CYS A 123 -4.17 -10.59 4.58
C CYS A 123 -5.55 -11.02 5.08
N LYS A 124 -6.15 -10.22 5.97
CA LYS A 124 -7.47 -10.48 6.57
C LYS A 124 -8.58 -10.60 5.53
N TRP A 125 -8.57 -9.73 4.52
CA TRP A 125 -9.64 -9.66 3.52
C TRP A 125 -9.37 -10.50 2.28
N GLY A 126 -8.26 -11.25 2.24
CA GLY A 126 -7.98 -12.25 1.21
C GLY A 126 -7.54 -11.63 -0.13
N ILE A 127 -6.93 -10.45 -0.08
CA ILE A 127 -6.24 -9.87 -1.25
C ILE A 127 -4.95 -10.67 -1.47
N ARG A 128 -4.69 -11.07 -2.72
CA ARG A 128 -3.57 -11.98 -3.04
C ARG A 128 -2.29 -11.25 -3.35
N VAL A 129 -2.36 -10.05 -3.90
CA VAL A 129 -1.19 -9.24 -4.24
C VAL A 129 -1.41 -7.79 -3.81
N LEU A 130 -0.42 -7.24 -3.11
CA LEU A 130 -0.32 -5.82 -2.83
C LEU A 130 0.96 -5.28 -3.47
N THR A 131 0.85 -4.37 -4.45
CA THR A 131 2.03 -3.67 -5.00
C THR A 131 2.08 -2.23 -4.51
N VAL A 132 3.18 -1.84 -3.86
CA VAL A 132 3.33 -0.50 -3.29
C VAL A 132 4.41 0.29 -4.01
N PHE A 133 4.09 1.53 -4.39
CA PHE A 133 5.05 2.42 -5.02
C PHE A 133 5.89 3.15 -3.98
N ALA A 134 7.06 2.59 -3.68
CA ALA A 134 7.83 3.02 -2.53
C ALA A 134 8.91 4.04 -2.90
N PHE A 135 9.58 3.89 -4.05
CA PHE A 135 10.57 4.85 -4.53
C PHE A 135 10.70 4.83 -6.07
N SER A 136 10.52 5.97 -6.74
CA SER A 136 10.63 6.06 -8.21
C SER A 136 12.03 6.46 -8.69
N PHE A 137 12.33 6.25 -9.98
CA PHE A 137 13.57 6.80 -10.58
C PHE A 137 13.70 8.31 -10.40
N ASP A 138 12.60 9.06 -10.56
CA ASP A 138 12.60 10.51 -10.39
C ASP A 138 12.95 10.94 -8.95
N ASN A 139 12.78 10.05 -7.96
CA ASN A 139 13.08 10.33 -6.57
C ASN A 139 14.59 10.38 -6.28
N TRP A 140 15.44 9.84 -7.16
CA TRP A 140 16.89 10.03 -7.07
C TRP A 140 17.33 11.49 -7.26
N ASN A 141 16.49 12.33 -7.87
CA ASN A 141 16.76 13.76 -8.03
C ASN A 141 16.49 14.59 -6.77
N ARG A 142 16.00 13.96 -5.68
CA ARG A 142 15.78 14.63 -4.40
C ARG A 142 17.10 14.89 -3.66
N PRO A 143 17.11 15.75 -2.63
CA PRO A 143 18.31 16.00 -1.85
C PRO A 143 18.92 14.70 -1.30
N LYS A 144 20.25 14.56 -1.42
CA LYS A 144 20.98 13.34 -1.01
C LYS A 144 20.64 12.88 0.41
N MET A 145 20.53 13.81 1.36
CA MET A 145 20.16 13.50 2.74
C MET A 145 18.78 12.83 2.86
N GLU A 146 17.80 13.25 2.04
CA GLU A 146 16.48 12.62 2.01
C GLU A 146 16.56 11.21 1.41
N VAL A 147 17.30 11.05 0.31
CA VAL A 147 17.49 9.74 -0.34
C VAL A 147 18.18 8.77 0.61
N ASP A 148 19.27 9.17 1.26
CA ASP A 148 20.01 8.34 2.21
C ASP A 148 19.12 7.94 3.41
N PHE A 149 18.29 8.88 3.91
CA PHE A 149 17.31 8.58 4.95
C PHE A 149 16.28 7.54 4.48
N LEU A 150 15.72 7.68 3.28
CA LEU A 150 14.74 6.74 2.73
C LEU A 150 15.34 5.34 2.57
N MET A 151 16.54 5.21 2.01
CA MET A 151 17.22 3.91 1.89
C MET A 151 17.41 3.24 3.25
N SER A 152 17.83 4.02 4.26
CA SER A 152 17.99 3.52 5.62
C SER A 152 16.65 3.15 6.27
N LEU A 153 15.56 3.88 5.97
CA LEU A 153 14.22 3.55 6.43
C LEU A 153 13.71 2.24 5.81
N PHE A 154 13.96 2.02 4.52
CA PHE A 154 13.65 0.76 3.84
C PHE A 154 14.38 -0.42 4.50
N GLU A 155 15.68 -0.28 4.74
CA GLU A 155 16.49 -1.32 5.37
C GLU A 155 15.95 -1.67 6.77
N ARG A 156 15.72 -0.67 7.63
CA ARG A 156 15.13 -0.90 8.96
C ARG A 156 13.73 -1.51 8.89
N GLY A 157 12.93 -1.10 7.91
CA GLY A 157 11.58 -1.62 7.71
C GLY A 157 11.59 -3.11 7.37
N ILE A 158 12.44 -3.53 6.43
CA ILE A 158 12.59 -4.94 6.06
C ILE A 158 13.14 -5.76 7.24
N GLU A 159 14.19 -5.26 7.90
CA GLU A 159 14.79 -5.94 9.04
C GLU A 159 13.80 -6.17 10.19
N ALA A 160 12.94 -5.18 10.47
CA ALA A 160 11.95 -5.27 11.53
C ALA A 160 10.77 -6.21 11.19
N GLU A 161 10.46 -6.41 9.91
CA GLU A 161 9.27 -7.15 9.46
C GLU A 161 9.55 -8.56 8.93
N VAL A 162 10.81 -8.95 8.68
CA VAL A 162 11.11 -10.24 8.04
C VAL A 162 10.51 -11.44 8.80
N ASP A 163 10.57 -11.44 10.13
CA ASP A 163 9.98 -12.51 10.95
C ASP A 163 8.45 -12.49 10.91
N ASN A 164 7.85 -11.30 10.77
CA ASN A 164 6.41 -11.15 10.57
C ASN A 164 5.99 -11.67 9.19
N PHE A 165 6.75 -11.38 8.13
CA PHE A 165 6.45 -11.89 6.80
C PHE A 165 6.43 -13.41 6.76
N ILE A 166 7.37 -14.06 7.47
CA ILE A 166 7.39 -15.53 7.58
C ILE A 166 6.17 -16.03 8.36
N ARG A 167 5.89 -15.42 9.53
CA ARG A 167 4.80 -15.86 10.41
C ARG A 167 3.41 -15.69 9.79
N GLU A 168 3.19 -14.60 9.08
CA GLU A 168 1.91 -14.24 8.45
C GLU A 168 1.77 -14.78 7.01
N ASP A 169 2.68 -15.67 6.58
CA ASP A 169 2.68 -16.28 5.24
C ASP A 169 2.67 -15.25 4.09
N ILE A 170 3.48 -14.19 4.24
CA ILE A 170 3.64 -13.12 3.25
C ILE A 170 4.88 -13.40 2.39
N ARG A 171 4.71 -13.49 1.08
CA ARG A 171 5.81 -13.53 0.10
C ARG A 171 6.21 -12.11 -0.26
N VAL A 172 7.50 -11.77 -0.13
CA VAL A 172 8.01 -10.45 -0.54
C VAL A 172 8.69 -10.54 -1.90
N SER A 173 8.49 -9.53 -2.74
CA SER A 173 9.20 -9.37 -4.02
C SER A 173 9.52 -7.91 -4.27
N ILE A 174 10.71 -7.61 -4.77
CA ILE A 174 11.14 -6.25 -5.10
C ILE A 174 11.21 -6.09 -6.62
N ILE A 175 10.60 -5.03 -7.14
CA ILE A 175 10.71 -4.63 -8.55
C ILE A 175 11.37 -3.27 -8.68
N GLY A 176 12.04 -3.05 -9.80
CA GLY A 176 12.84 -1.86 -10.12
C GLY A 176 14.34 -2.17 -10.23
N ASP A 177 15.15 -1.13 -10.17
CA ASP A 177 16.60 -1.22 -10.32
C ASP A 177 17.31 -1.31 -8.96
N SER A 178 17.49 -2.54 -8.49
CA SER A 178 18.18 -2.83 -7.24
C SER A 178 19.67 -2.48 -7.28
N SER A 179 20.29 -2.35 -8.46
CA SER A 179 21.73 -2.04 -8.57
C SER A 179 22.09 -0.65 -8.05
N LYS A 180 21.10 0.26 -7.99
CA LYS A 180 21.25 1.61 -7.44
C LYS A 180 21.13 1.68 -5.93
N LEU A 181 20.67 0.61 -5.28
CA LEU A 181 20.47 0.58 -3.84
C LEU A 181 21.80 0.34 -3.12
N PRO A 182 21.94 0.76 -1.84
CA PRO A 182 23.10 0.39 -1.04
C PRO A 182 23.29 -1.12 -0.98
N ASN A 183 24.55 -1.59 -1.02
CA ASN A 183 24.87 -3.02 -1.01
C ASN A 183 24.30 -3.77 0.21
N SER A 184 24.17 -3.12 1.37
CA SER A 184 23.56 -3.71 2.55
C SER A 184 22.07 -3.98 2.33
N LEU A 185 21.35 -2.99 1.79
CA LEU A 185 19.95 -3.12 1.41
C LEU A 185 19.74 -4.18 0.33
N GLN A 186 20.59 -4.26 -0.69
CA GLN A 186 20.51 -5.32 -1.72
C GLN A 186 20.62 -6.72 -1.11
N LYS A 187 21.57 -6.94 -0.18
CA LYS A 187 21.72 -8.22 0.51
C LYS A 187 20.51 -8.56 1.37
N MET A 188 19.95 -7.55 2.04
CA MET A 188 18.77 -7.71 2.89
C MET A 188 17.53 -8.05 2.08
N ILE A 189 17.34 -7.40 0.93
CA ILE A 189 16.29 -7.72 -0.05
C ILE A 189 16.44 -9.17 -0.49
N ALA A 190 17.61 -9.57 -0.98
CA ALA A 190 17.84 -10.93 -1.48
C ALA A 190 17.56 -12.00 -0.39
N LYS A 191 17.98 -11.75 0.85
CA LYS A 191 17.67 -12.62 1.99
C LYS A 191 16.17 -12.71 2.24
N THR A 192 15.46 -11.58 2.21
CA THR A 192 14.02 -11.51 2.51
C THR A 192 13.20 -12.23 1.43
N GLU A 193 13.53 -12.02 0.15
CA GLU A 193 12.91 -12.73 -0.96
C GLU A 193 13.15 -14.25 -0.84
N ASP A 194 14.37 -14.67 -0.51
CA ASP A 194 14.70 -16.10 -0.40
C ASP A 194 13.95 -16.80 0.74
N VAL A 195 13.87 -16.18 1.93
CA VAL A 195 13.19 -16.80 3.10
C VAL A 195 11.67 -16.77 2.98
N THR A 196 11.10 -15.91 2.13
CA THR A 196 9.64 -15.78 1.94
C THR A 196 9.14 -16.35 0.61
N LYS A 197 10.02 -16.85 -0.27
CA LYS A 197 9.66 -17.28 -1.64
C LYS A 197 8.59 -18.36 -1.74
N ASN A 198 8.49 -19.21 -0.71
CA ASN A 198 7.55 -20.34 -0.66
C ASN A 198 6.24 -19.99 0.06
N ASN A 199 6.09 -18.76 0.56
CA ASN A 199 4.88 -18.32 1.22
C ASN A 199 3.74 -18.20 0.19
N LEU A 200 2.53 -18.63 0.57
CA LEU A 200 1.40 -18.80 -0.36
C LEU A 200 0.25 -17.80 -0.13
N GLY A 201 0.28 -17.08 1.00
CA GLY A 201 -0.70 -16.08 1.40
C GLY A 201 -0.66 -14.82 0.53
N LEU A 202 -0.35 -13.68 1.15
CA LEU A 202 -0.24 -12.40 0.45
C LEU A 202 1.13 -12.28 -0.23
N GLN A 203 1.17 -11.86 -1.50
CA GLN A 203 2.40 -11.38 -2.12
C GLN A 203 2.50 -9.86 -2.00
N LEU A 204 3.47 -9.38 -1.23
CA LEU A 204 3.84 -7.98 -1.14
C LEU A 204 4.93 -7.66 -2.17
N ILE A 205 4.57 -6.88 -3.20
CA ILE A 205 5.50 -6.40 -4.22
C ILE A 205 5.88 -4.95 -3.90
N VAL A 206 7.15 -4.67 -3.65
CA VAL A 206 7.62 -3.32 -3.34
C VAL A 206 8.39 -2.76 -4.54
N ALA A 207 7.88 -1.69 -5.12
CA ALA A 207 8.53 -1.02 -6.24
C ALA A 207 9.52 0.04 -5.76
N VAL A 208 10.82 -0.22 -5.94
CA VAL A 208 11.94 0.62 -5.47
C VAL A 208 12.89 0.90 -6.62
N SER A 209 13.25 2.17 -6.83
CA SER A 209 13.93 2.60 -8.06
C SER A 209 13.21 2.09 -9.31
N TYR A 210 11.88 2.23 -9.32
CA TYR A 210 11.02 1.67 -10.35
C TYR A 210 10.30 2.76 -11.13
N THR A 211 10.10 2.54 -12.43
CA THR A 211 9.07 3.22 -13.22
C THR A 211 8.58 2.30 -14.33
N GLY A 212 7.32 2.45 -14.77
CA GLY A 212 6.76 1.65 -15.84
C GLY A 212 7.51 1.82 -17.18
N LYS A 213 7.97 3.04 -17.49
CA LYS A 213 8.84 3.25 -18.67
C LYS A 213 10.15 2.47 -18.57
N TYR A 214 10.79 2.46 -17.40
CA TYR A 214 12.01 1.67 -17.19
C TYR A 214 11.73 0.17 -17.37
N ASP A 215 10.67 -0.34 -16.76
CA ASP A 215 10.25 -1.75 -16.85
C ASP A 215 10.09 -2.20 -18.31
N ILE A 216 9.36 -1.41 -19.11
CA ILE A 216 9.16 -1.66 -20.55
C ILE A 216 10.50 -1.62 -21.30
N VAL A 217 11.37 -0.66 -21.02
CA VAL A 217 12.69 -0.59 -21.67
C VAL A 217 13.54 -1.81 -21.35
N GLN A 218 13.56 -2.27 -20.09
CA GLN A 218 14.28 -3.48 -19.70
C GLN A 218 13.71 -4.72 -20.38
N ALA A 219 12.38 -4.85 -20.43
CA ALA A 219 11.72 -5.94 -21.14
C ALA A 219 12.13 -5.97 -22.62
N CYS A 220 12.08 -4.83 -23.32
CA CYS A 220 12.51 -4.73 -24.72
C CYS A 220 13.99 -5.10 -24.90
N GLN A 221 14.88 -4.67 -23.99
CA GLN A 221 16.30 -5.03 -24.05
C GLN A 221 16.52 -6.53 -23.86
N ASN A 222 15.83 -7.16 -22.90
CA ASN A 222 15.92 -8.59 -22.66
C ASN A 222 15.43 -9.39 -23.88
N ILE A 223 14.31 -9.00 -24.49
CA ILE A 223 13.83 -9.62 -25.74
C ILE A 223 14.88 -9.46 -26.84
N ALA A 224 15.45 -8.27 -27.00
CA ALA A 224 16.47 -8.03 -28.03
C ALA A 224 17.72 -8.91 -27.83
N TYR A 225 18.15 -9.15 -26.59
CA TYR A 225 19.22 -10.10 -26.29
C TYR A 225 18.82 -11.54 -26.64
N LYS A 226 17.60 -11.97 -26.29
CA LYS A 226 17.10 -13.30 -26.68
C LYS A 226 17.03 -13.49 -28.19
N VAL A 227 16.63 -12.46 -28.94
CA VAL A 227 16.65 -12.46 -30.41
C VAL A 227 18.07 -12.57 -30.95
N LYS A 228 18.99 -11.76 -30.41
CA LYS A 228 20.40 -11.79 -30.79
C LYS A 228 21.03 -13.17 -30.56
N ASP A 229 20.65 -13.84 -29.49
CA ASP A 229 21.15 -15.17 -29.11
C ASP A 229 20.39 -16.32 -29.82
N GLY A 230 19.42 -16.01 -30.69
CA GLY A 230 18.64 -16.98 -31.47
C GLY A 230 17.60 -17.77 -30.67
N LEU A 231 17.28 -17.32 -29.45
CA LEU A 231 16.29 -17.96 -28.56
C LEU A 231 14.84 -17.60 -28.92
N VAL A 232 14.65 -16.47 -29.60
CA VAL A 232 13.35 -15.93 -30.03
C VAL A 232 13.51 -15.34 -31.43
N GLN A 233 12.57 -15.57 -32.34
CA GLN A 233 12.49 -14.86 -33.62
C GLN A 233 11.70 -13.54 -33.47
N PRO A 234 12.01 -12.48 -34.23
CA PRO A 234 11.28 -11.22 -34.17
C PRO A 234 9.76 -11.36 -34.32
N GLU A 235 9.30 -12.30 -35.16
CA GLU A 235 7.89 -12.57 -35.43
C GLU A 235 7.16 -13.23 -34.24
N GLU A 236 7.89 -13.79 -33.29
CA GLU A 236 7.34 -14.38 -32.06
C GLU A 236 7.07 -13.33 -30.97
N ILE A 237 7.53 -12.09 -31.15
CA ILE A 237 7.32 -11.00 -30.19
C ILE A 237 5.86 -10.55 -30.23
N ASN A 238 5.17 -10.76 -29.10
CA ASN A 238 3.78 -10.37 -28.88
C ASN A 238 3.58 -9.86 -27.44
N GLU A 239 2.36 -9.45 -27.09
CA GLU A 239 2.02 -8.95 -25.74
C GLU A 239 2.42 -9.94 -24.64
N HIS A 240 2.17 -11.24 -24.85
CA HIS A 240 2.51 -12.27 -23.87
C HIS A 240 4.01 -12.37 -23.61
N LEU A 241 4.85 -12.28 -24.64
CA LEU A 241 6.30 -12.27 -24.46
C LEU A 241 6.77 -11.01 -23.72
N ILE A 242 6.19 -9.85 -24.01
CA ILE A 242 6.51 -8.61 -23.27
C ILE A 242 6.17 -8.80 -21.79
N GLU A 243 5.00 -9.35 -21.49
CA GLU A 243 4.53 -9.59 -20.12
C GLU A 243 5.44 -10.54 -19.33
N GLN A 244 5.98 -11.56 -19.99
CA GLN A 244 6.97 -12.47 -19.40
C GLN A 244 8.30 -11.78 -19.08
N GLU A 245 8.61 -10.66 -19.72
CA GLU A 245 9.85 -9.90 -19.49
C GLU A 245 9.69 -8.69 -18.57
N LEU A 246 8.46 -8.28 -18.26
CA LEU A 246 8.17 -7.27 -17.26
C LEU A 246 8.44 -7.81 -15.85
N GLN A 247 8.88 -6.96 -14.95
CA GLN A 247 9.24 -7.36 -13.58
C GLN A 247 8.05 -7.86 -12.74
N THR A 248 6.81 -7.59 -13.17
CA THR A 248 5.58 -8.13 -12.56
C THR A 248 5.33 -9.60 -12.89
N ASN A 249 6.16 -10.24 -13.73
CA ASN A 249 6.12 -11.70 -13.97
C ASN A 249 6.37 -12.55 -12.70
N CYS A 250 6.77 -11.91 -11.60
CA CYS A 250 7.01 -12.55 -10.31
C CYS A 250 5.73 -13.00 -9.58
N THR A 251 4.54 -12.69 -10.10
CA THR A 251 3.25 -12.99 -9.47
C THR A 251 2.24 -13.62 -10.43
N GLU A 252 1.29 -14.39 -9.89
CA GLU A 252 0.16 -14.96 -10.62
C GLU A 252 -0.85 -13.89 -11.08
N PHE A 253 -0.92 -12.76 -10.35
CA PHE A 253 -1.83 -11.64 -10.68
C PHE A 253 -1.00 -10.40 -11.03
N PRO A 254 -0.45 -10.28 -12.24
CA PRO A 254 0.45 -9.19 -12.61
C PRO A 254 -0.27 -7.86 -12.90
N TYR A 255 -1.58 -7.90 -13.18
CA TYR A 255 -2.39 -6.72 -13.45
C TYR A 255 -3.20 -6.33 -12.22
N PRO A 256 -3.01 -5.10 -11.68
CA PRO A 256 -3.84 -4.63 -10.59
C PRO A 256 -5.30 -4.55 -11.03
N ASP A 257 -6.18 -5.09 -10.21
CA ASP A 257 -7.62 -4.87 -10.35
C ASP A 257 -7.96 -3.42 -9.95
N LEU A 258 -7.30 -2.94 -8.89
CA LEU A 258 -7.52 -1.63 -8.29
C LEU A 258 -6.20 -0.92 -8.02
N LEU A 259 -6.07 0.31 -8.53
CA LEU A 259 -5.01 1.24 -8.13
C LEU A 259 -5.59 2.29 -7.18
N ILE A 260 -5.02 2.39 -5.99
CA ILE A 260 -5.32 3.43 -5.02
C ILE A 260 -4.21 4.47 -5.03
N ARG A 261 -4.58 5.75 -5.05
CA ARG A 261 -3.63 6.84 -4.80
C ARG A 261 -4.17 7.81 -3.77
N THR A 262 -3.37 8.05 -2.75
CA THR A 262 -3.66 8.99 -1.68
C THR A 262 -3.32 10.43 -2.08
N SER A 263 -3.65 11.38 -1.19
CA SER A 263 -3.28 12.80 -1.21
C SER A 263 -3.97 13.71 -2.24
N GLY A 264 -5.03 13.22 -2.89
CA GLY A 264 -5.85 13.97 -3.84
C GLY A 264 -5.25 14.16 -5.23
N GLU A 265 -4.09 13.57 -5.52
CA GLU A 265 -3.41 13.73 -6.80
C GLU A 265 -3.97 12.77 -7.86
N LEU A 266 -4.48 13.29 -8.98
CA LEU A 266 -5.17 12.51 -10.03
C LEU A 266 -4.23 12.09 -11.17
N ARG A 267 -3.23 11.25 -10.87
CA ARG A 267 -2.30 10.71 -11.88
C ARG A 267 -1.64 9.41 -11.43
N VAL A 268 -1.07 8.64 -12.35
CA VAL A 268 -0.37 7.38 -12.02
C VAL A 268 1.14 7.54 -11.82
N SER A 269 1.71 8.68 -12.21
CA SER A 269 3.13 9.02 -11.97
C SER A 269 4.14 7.97 -12.44
N ASN A 270 3.95 7.43 -13.66
CA ASN A 270 4.86 6.45 -14.27
C ASN A 270 4.98 5.14 -13.44
N PHE A 271 3.91 4.77 -12.73
CA PHE A 271 3.80 3.52 -12.00
C PHE A 271 3.01 2.50 -12.85
N LEU A 272 3.52 1.26 -12.95
CA LEU A 272 2.85 0.11 -13.58
C LEU A 272 2.18 0.39 -14.94
N LEU A 273 2.84 1.17 -15.82
CA LEU A 273 2.19 1.73 -17.01
C LEU A 273 1.56 0.68 -17.95
N TRP A 274 2.23 -0.47 -18.13
CA TRP A 274 1.69 -1.56 -18.93
C TRP A 274 0.53 -2.24 -18.21
N GLN A 275 0.73 -2.55 -16.93
CA GLN A 275 -0.18 -3.34 -16.13
C GLN A 275 -1.49 -2.59 -15.80
N LEU A 276 -1.46 -1.24 -15.83
CA LEU A 276 -2.61 -0.40 -15.51
C LEU A 276 -3.65 -0.22 -16.64
N ALA A 277 -3.45 -0.85 -17.81
CA ALA A 277 -4.27 -0.61 -19.00
C ALA A 277 -5.79 -0.72 -18.78
N TYR A 278 -6.23 -1.63 -17.90
CA TYR A 278 -7.64 -1.86 -17.55
C TYR A 278 -7.91 -1.82 -16.04
N THR A 279 -6.98 -1.24 -15.27
CA THR A 279 -7.09 -1.14 -13.83
C THR A 279 -8.09 -0.06 -13.42
N GLU A 280 -8.91 -0.35 -12.42
CA GLU A 280 -9.78 0.67 -11.84
C GLU A 280 -8.98 1.63 -10.96
N LEU A 281 -9.19 2.93 -11.14
CA LEU A 281 -8.44 3.95 -10.42
C LEU A 281 -9.31 4.58 -9.32
N PHE A 282 -8.81 4.55 -8.09
CA PHE A 282 -9.41 5.21 -6.94
C PHE A 282 -8.45 6.25 -6.36
N PHE A 283 -8.90 7.50 -6.29
CA PHE A 283 -8.13 8.62 -5.77
C PHE A 283 -8.81 9.14 -4.51
N VAL A 284 -8.05 9.22 -3.41
CA VAL A 284 -8.55 9.68 -2.11
C VAL A 284 -7.77 10.90 -1.63
N GLU A 285 -8.46 11.82 -0.96
CA GLU A 285 -7.87 13.06 -0.45
C GLU A 285 -6.95 12.84 0.75
N SER A 286 -7.24 11.82 1.57
CA SER A 286 -6.46 11.41 2.73
C SER A 286 -4.97 11.30 2.38
N LEU A 287 -4.10 11.90 3.20
CA LEU A 287 -2.65 11.73 3.05
C LEU A 287 -2.26 10.33 3.48
N TRP A 288 -1.22 9.74 2.89
CA TRP A 288 -0.84 8.34 3.17
C TRP A 288 -0.80 7.95 4.66
N PRO A 289 -0.19 8.73 5.58
CA PRO A 289 -0.18 8.33 6.99
C PRO A 289 -1.55 8.42 7.70
N ASP A 290 -2.54 9.09 7.12
CA ASP A 290 -3.92 9.13 7.62
C ASP A 290 -4.83 8.09 6.90
N PHE A 291 -4.34 7.41 5.85
CA PHE A 291 -5.10 6.39 5.13
C PHE A 291 -5.26 5.14 6.00
N GLY A 292 -6.51 4.76 6.28
CA GLY A 292 -6.84 3.66 7.19
C GLY A 292 -7.89 2.69 6.64
N GLU A 293 -8.42 1.87 7.54
CA GLU A 293 -9.43 0.86 7.22
C GLU A 293 -10.67 1.45 6.52
N ALA A 294 -11.15 2.61 6.99
CA ALA A 294 -12.32 3.28 6.41
C ALA A 294 -12.08 3.72 4.95
N ASP A 295 -10.94 4.35 4.66
CA ASP A 295 -10.60 4.74 3.28
C ASP A 295 -10.43 3.50 2.39
N PHE A 296 -9.87 2.42 2.94
CA PHE A 296 -9.69 1.19 2.17
C PHE A 296 -11.02 0.50 1.87
N ILE A 297 -11.95 0.47 2.83
CA ILE A 297 -13.33 0.01 2.63
C ILE A 297 -14.01 0.83 1.52
N GLU A 298 -13.86 2.15 1.54
CA GLU A 298 -14.41 3.02 0.49
C GLU A 298 -13.84 2.68 -0.89
N ALA A 299 -12.52 2.45 -0.98
CA ALA A 299 -11.87 2.05 -2.22
C ALA A 299 -12.42 0.71 -2.74
N LEU A 300 -12.62 -0.27 -1.85
CA LEU A 300 -13.19 -1.58 -2.19
C LEU A 300 -14.66 -1.48 -2.62
N HIS A 301 -15.47 -0.66 -1.94
CA HIS A 301 -16.83 -0.39 -2.40
C HIS A 301 -16.84 0.26 -3.77
N SER A 302 -16.00 1.28 -4.00
CA SER A 302 -15.89 1.92 -5.32
C SER A 302 -15.55 0.90 -6.39
N PHE A 303 -14.63 -0.02 -6.12
CA PHE A 303 -14.28 -1.10 -7.04
C PHE A 303 -15.46 -2.03 -7.34
N GLN A 304 -16.17 -2.52 -6.32
CA GLN A 304 -17.28 -3.48 -6.50
C GLN A 304 -18.51 -2.90 -7.20
N HIS A 305 -18.69 -1.57 -7.18
CA HIS A 305 -19.80 -0.91 -7.88
C HIS A 305 -19.49 -0.61 -9.36
N ARG A 306 -18.25 -0.79 -9.81
CA ARG A 306 -17.89 -0.55 -11.22
C ARG A 306 -18.27 -1.72 -12.09
N GLN A 307 -18.91 -1.42 -13.21
CA GLN A 307 -19.19 -2.40 -14.25
C GLN A 307 -17.98 -2.51 -15.18
N ARG A 308 -17.19 -3.58 -15.01
CA ARG A 308 -16.03 -3.87 -15.86
C ARG A 308 -16.50 -4.37 -17.22
N ARG A 309 -16.38 -3.52 -18.25
CA ARG A 309 -16.91 -3.80 -19.58
C ARG A 309 -15.86 -4.35 -20.56
N TYR A 310 -14.56 -4.14 -20.35
CA TYR A 310 -13.47 -4.59 -21.25
C TYR A 310 -13.78 -4.39 -22.75
N GLY A 311 -14.41 -3.27 -23.12
CA GLY A 311 -14.82 -2.98 -24.50
C GLY A 311 -16.08 -3.72 -24.99
N ARG A 312 -16.71 -4.57 -24.19
CA ARG A 312 -18.01 -5.20 -24.47
C ARG A 312 -19.15 -4.22 -24.18
N ARG A 313 -20.19 -4.22 -25.02
CA ARG A 313 -21.42 -3.44 -24.81
C ARG A 313 -22.44 -4.32 -24.11
N ASP A 314 -23.21 -3.74 -23.20
CA ASP A 314 -24.42 -4.38 -22.70
C ASP A 314 -25.39 -4.51 -23.89
N LEU A 315 -25.85 -5.73 -24.16
CA LEU A 315 -26.94 -6.00 -25.11
C LEU A 315 -28.28 -5.68 -24.46
#